data_AF-A0A350WYL7-F1
#
_entry.id   AF-A0A350WYL7-F1
#
_cell.length_a   1.000
_cell.length_b   1.000
_cell.length_c   1.000
_cell.angle_alpha   90.00
_cell.angle_beta   90.00
_cell.angle_gamma   90.00
#
_symmetry.space_group_name_H-M   'P 1'
#
loop_
_entity.id
_entity.type
_entity.pdbx_description
1 polymer ?
#
loop_
_entity_poly.entity_id
_entity_poly.type
_entity_poly.pdbx_seq_one_letter_code
_entity_poly.pdbx_strand_id
1 'polypeptide(L)'
;MSKDRETTATYVIQPGDTIKIIAEAFHTTPTDLILLNGNKPMVIKADNEITVPLDAPVGYSIYIIKPGEDIVEIATHHGVTLEELRALNGDVLAPGHPIIVPEQLSSQYHVVHPNETVQDLFTRFKLTPEDLVNLNNDIYLKEGQILKVEY
;
A
#
# COMPACT_ATOMS: atom_id res chain seq x y z
N MET A 1 -14.98 12.34 -8.41
CA MET A 1 -14.48 11.03 -8.89
C MET A 1 -12.98 11.13 -8.67
N SER A 2 -12.38 10.48 -7.67
CA SER A 2 -12.63 9.16 -7.09
C SER A 2 -13.09 9.25 -5.63
N LYS A 3 -13.83 8.24 -5.14
CA LYS A 3 -14.00 8.05 -3.69
C LYS A 3 -12.77 7.28 -3.25
N ASP A 4 -11.81 7.98 -2.69
CA ASP A 4 -10.76 7.35 -1.92
C ASP A 4 -11.45 6.44 -0.89
N ARG A 5 -11.05 5.16 -0.85
CA ARG A 5 -11.59 4.26 0.15
C ARG A 5 -10.97 4.69 1.47
N GLU A 6 -11.68 5.53 2.24
CA GLU A 6 -11.36 5.80 3.64
C GLU A 6 -11.41 4.47 4.39
N THR A 7 -10.26 3.81 4.42
CA THR A 7 -10.02 2.62 5.22
C THR A 7 -9.27 3.06 6.44
N THR A 8 -9.35 2.29 7.51
CA THR A 8 -8.61 2.57 8.73
C THR A 8 -7.88 1.31 9.15
N ALA A 9 -6.76 1.49 9.83
CA ALA A 9 -6.02 0.39 10.42
C ALA A 9 -5.67 0.69 11.87
N THR A 10 -5.36 -0.38 12.61
CA THR A 10 -4.79 -0.27 13.95
C THR A 10 -3.28 -0.09 13.82
N TYR A 11 -2.77 0.99 14.39
CA TYR A 11 -1.35 1.28 14.52
C TYR A 11 -0.92 1.17 15.98
N VAL A 12 0.15 0.40 16.23
CA VAL A 12 0.80 0.32 17.54
C VAL A 12 1.85 1.44 17.61
N ILE A 13 1.68 2.35 18.55
CA ILE A 13 2.61 3.46 18.78
C ILE A 13 4.00 2.91 19.10
N GLN A 14 5.00 3.44 18.40
CA GLN A 14 6.40 3.07 18.55
C GLN A 14 7.15 4.01 19.51
N PRO A 15 8.28 3.57 20.10
CA PRO A 15 9.11 4.45 20.91
C PRO A 15 9.58 5.69 20.14
N GLY A 16 9.28 6.88 20.66
CA GLY A 16 9.67 8.16 20.05
C GLY A 16 8.59 8.80 19.18
N ASP A 17 7.46 8.12 18.97
CA ASP A 17 6.34 8.69 18.24
C ASP A 17 5.76 9.93 18.91
N THR A 18 5.30 10.84 18.07
CA THR A 18 4.44 11.96 18.45
C THR A 18 3.22 11.98 17.54
N ILE A 19 2.10 12.58 17.97
CA ILE A 19 0.91 12.74 17.11
C ILE A 19 1.28 13.38 15.78
N LYS A 20 2.21 14.34 15.79
CA LYS A 20 2.68 15.00 14.57
C LYS A 20 3.37 14.01 13.62
N ILE A 21 4.31 13.22 14.13
CA ILE A 21 5.04 12.23 13.31
C ILE A 21 4.08 11.19 12.73
N ILE A 22 3.16 10.67 13.56
CA ILE A 22 2.18 9.69 13.11
C ILE A 22 1.26 10.30 12.06
N ALA A 23 0.71 11.49 12.31
CA ALA A 23 -0.18 12.14 11.36
C ALA A 23 0.50 12.39 10.01
N GLU A 24 1.75 12.85 10.01
CA GLU A 24 2.56 13.02 8.80
C GLU A 24 2.77 11.69 8.07
N ALA A 25 3.08 10.61 8.81
CA ALA A 25 3.31 9.28 8.24
C ALA A 25 2.06 8.68 7.57
N PHE A 26 0.87 9.00 8.08
CA PHE A 26 -0.42 8.56 7.51
C PHE A 26 -1.11 9.63 6.66
N HIS A 27 -0.35 10.63 6.18
CA HIS A 27 -0.85 11.71 5.32
C HIS A 27 -2.12 12.41 5.83
N THR A 28 -2.21 12.57 7.15
CA THR A 28 -3.34 13.22 7.84
C THR A 28 -2.85 14.38 8.69
N THR A 29 -3.74 15.02 9.46
CA THR A 29 -3.38 16.08 10.40
C THR A 29 -3.44 15.59 11.84
N PRO A 30 -2.66 16.18 12.78
CA PRO A 30 -2.81 15.89 14.20
C PRO A 30 -4.25 15.98 14.70
N THR A 31 -4.98 16.99 14.22
CA THR A 31 -6.37 17.23 14.56
C THR A 31 -7.25 16.09 14.06
N ASP A 32 -7.16 15.74 12.78
CA ASP A 32 -7.99 14.69 12.18
C ASP A 32 -7.68 13.31 12.77
N LEU A 33 -6.41 13.03 13.07
CA LEU A 33 -6.00 11.81 13.75
C LEU A 33 -6.59 11.72 15.17
N ILE A 34 -6.61 12.81 15.93
CA ILE A 34 -7.26 12.85 17.25
C ILE A 34 -8.78 12.65 17.14
N LEU A 35 -9.41 13.30 16.15
CA LEU A 35 -10.83 13.14 15.89
C LEU A 35 -11.19 11.70 15.54
N LEU A 36 -10.39 11.05 14.68
CA LEU A 36 -10.54 9.64 14.30
C LEU A 36 -10.50 8.70 15.50
N ASN A 37 -9.71 9.06 16.53
CA ASN A 37 -9.57 8.31 17.77
C ASN A 37 -10.54 8.75 18.88
N GLY A 38 -11.67 9.38 18.51
CA GLY A 38 -12.77 9.67 19.42
C GLY A 38 -12.62 10.97 20.21
N ASN A 39 -11.74 11.89 19.77
CA ASN A 39 -11.61 13.25 20.30
C ASN A 39 -11.37 13.33 21.83
N LYS A 40 -10.71 12.33 22.40
CA LYS A 40 -10.22 12.30 23.78
C LYS A 40 -8.72 12.61 23.79
N PRO A 41 -8.12 13.01 24.93
CA PRO A 41 -6.67 13.09 25.02
C PRO A 41 -6.07 11.73 24.64
N MET A 42 -5.38 11.68 23.51
CA MET A 42 -4.71 10.47 23.06
C MET A 42 -3.50 10.23 23.97
N VAL A 43 -3.37 9.01 24.46
CA VAL A 43 -2.17 8.60 25.22
C VAL A 43 -1.13 8.11 24.23
N ILE A 44 -0.19 9.00 23.91
CA ILE A 44 0.92 8.70 23.00
C ILE A 44 2.03 8.07 23.81
N LYS A 45 1.95 6.75 23.93
CA LYS A 45 2.92 5.93 24.64
C LYS A 45 3.15 4.67 23.80
N ALA A 46 4.39 4.22 23.74
CA ALA A 46 4.73 2.97 23.07
C ALA A 46 3.81 1.83 23.54
N ASP A 47 3.49 0.93 22.61
CA ASP A 47 2.60 -0.22 22.76
C ASP A 47 1.09 0.10 22.84
N ASN A 48 0.70 1.37 22.90
CA ASN A 48 -0.71 1.73 22.76
C ASN A 48 -1.15 1.61 21.30
N GLU A 49 -2.39 1.18 21.09
CA GLU A 49 -3.02 1.12 19.78
C GLU A 49 -3.87 2.35 19.50
N ILE A 50 -3.81 2.84 18.27
CA ILE A 50 -4.65 3.92 17.75
C ILE A 50 -5.16 3.55 16.37
N THR A 51 -6.31 4.11 16.00
CA THR A 51 -6.84 4.03 14.64
C THR A 51 -6.16 5.10 13.78
N VAL A 52 -5.59 4.70 12.65
CA VAL A 52 -4.98 5.60 11.66
C VAL A 52 -5.77 5.53 10.35
N PRO A 53 -5.89 6.63 9.60
CA PRO A 53 -6.47 6.59 8.28
C PRO A 53 -5.52 5.86 7.33
N LEU A 54 -6.09 5.05 6.45
CA LEU A 54 -5.43 4.49 5.30
C LEU A 54 -6.05 5.14 4.06
N ASP A 55 -5.28 6.06 3.47
CA ASP A 55 -5.58 6.62 2.16
C ASP A 55 -4.53 6.11 1.17
N ALA A 56 -4.73 4.87 0.72
CA ALA A 56 -3.90 4.29 -0.33
C ALA A 56 -4.56 4.55 -1.70
N PRO A 57 -3.76 4.87 -2.73
CA PRO A 57 -4.26 4.91 -4.10
C PRO A 57 -4.90 3.57 -4.49
N VAL A 58 -5.81 3.58 -5.47
CA VAL A 58 -6.45 2.36 -5.99
C VAL A 58 -5.38 1.37 -6.46
N GLY A 59 -5.55 0.09 -6.12
CA GLY A 59 -4.57 -0.97 -6.41
C GLY A 59 -3.44 -1.05 -5.39
N TYR A 60 -3.44 -0.20 -4.36
CA TYR A 60 -2.44 -0.22 -3.31
C TYR A 60 -3.08 -0.33 -1.92
N SER A 61 -2.24 -0.67 -0.95
CA SER A 61 -2.57 -0.69 0.46
C SER A 61 -1.42 -0.14 1.27
N ILE A 62 -1.70 0.33 2.49
CA ILE A 62 -0.66 0.74 3.44
C ILE A 62 -0.29 -0.46 4.30
N TYR A 63 1.00 -0.76 4.36
CA TYR A 63 1.60 -1.77 5.21
C TYR A 63 2.51 -1.12 6.25
N ILE A 64 2.43 -1.57 7.50
CA ILE A 64 3.32 -1.09 8.57
C ILE A 64 4.38 -2.16 8.78
N ILE A 65 5.64 -1.83 8.47
CA ILE A 65 6.76 -2.75 8.63
C ILE A 65 6.90 -3.10 10.12
N LYS A 66 6.83 -4.39 10.46
CA LYS A 66 6.97 -4.82 11.86
C LYS A 66 8.45 -4.98 12.22
N PRO A 67 8.81 -4.80 13.50
CA PRO A 67 10.17 -5.08 13.96
C PRO A 67 10.64 -6.50 13.60
N GLY A 68 11.77 -6.59 12.90
CA GLY A 68 12.39 -7.85 12.51
C GLY A 68 11.94 -8.44 11.18
N GLU A 69 10.99 -7.82 10.47
CA GLU A 69 10.65 -8.22 9.10
C GLU A 69 11.76 -7.80 8.11
N ASP A 70 11.97 -8.63 7.08
CA ASP A 70 12.88 -8.34 5.99
C ASP A 70 12.15 -7.61 4.85
N ILE A 71 12.71 -6.49 4.40
CA ILE A 71 12.09 -5.63 3.40
C ILE A 71 12.01 -6.33 2.03
N VAL A 72 12.98 -7.19 1.70
CA VAL A 72 12.97 -7.96 0.45
C VAL A 72 11.87 -9.01 0.49
N GLU A 73 11.66 -9.66 1.63
CA GLU A 73 10.54 -10.59 1.83
C GLU A 73 9.19 -9.87 1.73
N ILE A 74 9.04 -8.70 2.34
CA ILE A 74 7.83 -7.87 2.20
C ILE A 74 7.58 -7.52 0.73
N ALA A 75 8.58 -7.00 0.02
CA ALA A 75 8.44 -6.65 -1.40
C ALA A 75 7.98 -7.87 -2.23
N THR A 76 8.65 -9.01 -2.02
CA THR A 76 8.36 -10.27 -2.72
C THR A 76 6.95 -10.77 -2.42
N HIS A 77 6.50 -10.67 -1.16
CA HIS A 77 5.15 -11.03 -0.74
C HIS A 77 4.08 -10.19 -1.46
N HIS A 78 4.39 -8.93 -1.73
CA HIS A 78 3.55 -8.01 -2.49
C HIS A 78 3.82 -8.01 -4.01
N GLY A 79 4.60 -8.97 -4.50
CA GLY A 79 4.79 -9.20 -5.93
C GLY A 79 5.69 -8.19 -6.64
N VAL A 80 6.42 -7.36 -5.89
CA VAL A 80 7.36 -6.35 -6.39
C VAL A 80 8.80 -6.64 -5.98
N THR A 81 9.74 -6.08 -6.71
CA THR A 81 11.15 -6.02 -6.33
C THR A 81 11.38 -4.97 -5.23
N LEU A 82 12.52 -5.06 -4.55
CA LEU A 82 12.94 -4.02 -3.59
C LEU A 82 13.06 -2.64 -4.26
N GLU A 83 13.50 -2.60 -5.52
CA GLU A 83 13.66 -1.35 -6.27
C GLU A 83 12.31 -0.69 -6.58
N GLU A 84 11.32 -1.48 -7.03
CA GLU A 84 9.95 -1.00 -7.24
C GLU A 84 9.29 -0.57 -5.92
N LEU A 85 9.53 -1.29 -4.83
CA LEU A 85 9.01 -0.89 -3.51
C LEU A 85 9.61 0.45 -3.05
N ARG A 86 10.91 0.69 -3.31
CA ARG A 86 11.55 2.00 -3.08
C ARG A 86 11.03 3.08 -4.03
N ALA A 87 10.73 2.74 -5.28
CA ALA A 87 10.13 3.70 -6.21
C ALA A 87 8.76 4.18 -5.73
N LEU A 88 7.98 3.31 -5.07
CA LEU A 88 6.68 3.66 -4.47
C LEU A 88 6.80 4.53 -3.20
N ASN A 89 7.84 4.31 -2.39
CA ASN A 89 7.91 4.83 -1.01
C ASN A 89 9.05 5.82 -0.75
N GLY A 90 9.98 5.95 -1.69
CA GLY A 90 11.29 6.56 -1.47
C GLY A 90 12.25 5.64 -0.68
N ASP A 91 13.27 6.25 -0.09
CA ASP A 91 14.37 5.52 0.55
C ASP A 91 14.07 5.08 2.00
N VAL A 92 13.01 5.59 2.63
CA VAL A 92 12.67 5.29 4.03
C VAL A 92 11.79 4.05 4.10
N LEU A 93 12.44 2.89 4.27
CA LEU A 93 11.79 1.61 4.53
C LEU A 93 12.29 1.11 5.89
N ALA A 94 11.56 1.40 6.97
CA ALA A 94 11.99 1.10 8.33
C ALA A 94 10.85 0.53 9.18
N PRO A 95 11.15 -0.31 10.20
CA PRO A 95 10.14 -0.77 11.15
C PRO A 95 9.34 0.38 11.77
N GLY A 96 8.03 0.21 11.88
CA GLY A 96 7.10 1.22 12.39
C GLY A 96 6.71 2.29 11.38
N HIS A 97 7.35 2.33 10.20
CA HIS A 97 7.00 3.24 9.12
C HIS A 97 5.90 2.64 8.24
N PRO A 98 4.81 3.38 7.95
CA PRO A 98 3.86 2.97 6.93
C PRO A 98 4.51 3.09 5.55
N ILE A 99 4.26 2.09 4.71
CA ILE A 99 4.68 2.04 3.32
C ILE A 99 3.48 1.67 2.44
N ILE A 100 3.42 2.21 1.24
CA ILE A 100 2.50 1.83 0.19
C ILE A 100 3.03 0.55 -0.47
N VAL A 101 2.23 -0.49 -0.48
CA VAL A 101 2.50 -1.76 -1.15
C VAL A 101 1.37 -2.08 -2.13
N PRO A 102 1.64 -2.78 -3.24
CA PRO A 102 0.60 -3.31 -4.10
C PRO A 102 -0.44 -4.10 -3.30
N GLU A 103 -1.72 -3.91 -3.65
CA GLU A 103 -2.83 -4.64 -3.05
C GLU A 103 -2.68 -6.13 -3.35
N GLN A 104 -2.76 -6.97 -2.32
CA GLN A 104 -2.79 -8.41 -2.52
C GLN A 104 -4.18 -8.82 -3.00
N LEU A 105 -4.27 -9.06 -4.31
CA LEU A 105 -5.48 -9.53 -4.95
C LEU A 105 -5.50 -11.06 -5.01
N SER A 106 -6.64 -11.63 -5.41
CA SER A 106 -6.65 -13.04 -5.81
C SER A 106 -5.76 -13.25 -7.02
N SER A 107 -5.30 -14.48 -7.26
CA SER A 107 -4.40 -14.80 -8.38
C SER A 107 -4.96 -14.43 -9.76
N GLN A 108 -6.28 -14.22 -9.86
CA GLN A 108 -6.95 -13.77 -11.07
C GLN A 108 -6.67 -12.30 -11.42
N TYR A 109 -6.17 -11.51 -10.49
CA TYR A 109 -5.95 -10.08 -10.68
C TYR A 109 -4.52 -9.66 -10.37
N HIS A 110 -4.08 -8.62 -11.06
CA HIS A 110 -2.77 -8.02 -10.93
C HIS A 110 -2.89 -6.50 -10.91
N VAL A 111 -2.11 -5.84 -10.05
CA VAL A 111 -2.00 -4.38 -10.04
C VAL A 111 -0.79 -4.01 -10.89
N VAL A 112 -0.98 -3.18 -11.90
CA VAL A 112 0.12 -2.65 -12.71
C VAL A 112 1.08 -1.86 -11.81
N HIS A 113 2.31 -2.35 -11.69
CA HIS A 113 3.35 -1.75 -10.85
C HIS A 113 4.05 -0.56 -11.55
N PRO A 114 4.76 0.30 -10.82
CA PRO A 114 5.56 1.36 -11.43
C PRO A 114 6.58 0.79 -12.42
N ASN A 115 6.69 1.40 -13.59
CA ASN A 115 7.59 1.00 -14.68
C ASN A 115 7.31 -0.39 -15.30
N GLU A 116 6.24 -1.09 -14.90
CA GLU A 116 5.87 -2.37 -15.48
C GLU A 116 5.39 -2.20 -16.92
N THR A 117 5.88 -3.06 -17.81
CA THR A 117 5.50 -3.05 -19.23
C THR A 117 4.51 -4.16 -19.56
N VAL A 118 3.82 -4.01 -20.69
CA VAL A 118 2.95 -5.08 -21.22
C VAL A 118 3.72 -6.38 -21.47
N GLN A 119 5.01 -6.28 -21.80
CA GLN A 119 5.86 -7.45 -22.05
C GLN A 119 6.16 -8.20 -20.74
N ASP A 120 6.28 -7.50 -19.63
CA ASP A 120 6.44 -8.10 -18.31
C ASP A 120 5.18 -8.90 -17.95
N LEU A 121 4.00 -8.32 -18.19
CA LEU A 121 2.72 -9.01 -17.98
C LEU A 121 2.61 -10.30 -18.82
N PHE A 122 2.92 -10.23 -20.12
CA PHE A 122 2.90 -11.40 -21.00
C PHE A 122 3.84 -12.49 -20.54
N THR A 123 5.04 -12.11 -20.08
CA THR A 123 6.05 -13.06 -19.62
C THR A 123 5.64 -13.69 -18.28
N ARG A 124 5.20 -12.87 -17.34
CA ARG A 124 4.85 -13.27 -15.97
C ARG A 124 3.61 -14.15 -15.92
N PHE A 125 2.55 -13.72 -16.61
CA PHE A 125 1.25 -14.38 -16.60
C PHE A 125 1.04 -15.33 -17.78
N LYS A 126 2.04 -15.47 -18.67
CA LYS A 126 1.97 -16.28 -19.88
C LYS A 126 0.78 -15.90 -20.77
N LEU A 127 0.46 -14.61 -20.82
CA LEU A 127 -0.65 -14.06 -21.59
C LEU A 127 -0.21 -13.70 -23.01
N THR A 128 -1.12 -13.87 -23.96
CA THR A 128 -1.04 -13.23 -25.28
C THR A 128 -1.73 -11.87 -25.26
N PRO A 129 -1.49 -11.00 -26.26
CA PRO A 129 -2.26 -9.76 -26.42
C PRO A 129 -3.78 -10.01 -26.50
N GLU A 130 -4.19 -11.12 -27.13
CA GLU A 130 -5.61 -11.48 -27.25
C GLU A 130 -6.20 -11.89 -25.89
N ASP A 131 -5.47 -12.66 -25.08
CA ASP A 131 -5.91 -13.02 -23.73
C ASP A 131 -6.11 -11.78 -22.85
N LEU A 132 -5.14 -10.86 -22.87
CA LEU A 132 -5.21 -9.66 -22.03
C LEU A 132 -6.43 -8.79 -22.38
N VAL A 133 -6.72 -8.60 -23.67
CA VAL A 133 -7.91 -7.88 -24.16
C VAL A 133 -9.20 -8.63 -23.84
N ASN A 134 -9.23 -9.95 -23.97
CA ASN A 134 -10.42 -10.74 -23.67
C ASN A 134 -10.75 -10.79 -22.17
N LEU A 135 -9.74 -10.68 -21.31
CA LEU A 135 -9.90 -10.66 -19.86
C LEU A 135 -10.33 -9.29 -19.32
N ASN A 136 -10.06 -8.20 -20.06
CA ASN A 136 -10.19 -6.82 -19.56
C ASN A 136 -10.95 -5.91 -20.55
N ASN A 137 -12.00 -5.23 -20.07
CA ASN A 137 -12.77 -4.29 -20.89
C ASN A 137 -12.03 -2.97 -21.17
N ASP A 138 -11.10 -2.60 -20.30
CA ASP A 138 -10.39 -1.33 -20.32
C ASP A 138 -8.91 -1.58 -19.99
N ILE A 139 -8.00 -1.29 -20.92
CA ILE A 139 -6.55 -1.48 -20.73
C ILE A 139 -5.85 -0.15 -21.00
N TYR A 140 -5.31 0.47 -19.95
CA TYR A 140 -4.57 1.72 -20.01
C TYR A 140 -3.08 1.54 -19.65
N LEU A 141 -2.74 0.42 -19.00
CA LEU A 141 -1.42 0.06 -18.48
C LEU A 141 -0.79 1.19 -17.68
N LYS A 142 -1.61 1.84 -16.85
CA LYS A 142 -1.15 2.85 -15.90
C LYS A 142 -0.92 2.20 -14.55
N GLU A 143 0.08 2.70 -13.84
CA GLU A 143 0.34 2.36 -12.44
C GLU A 143 -0.95 2.36 -11.60
N GLY A 144 -1.13 1.32 -10.78
CA GLY A 144 -2.32 1.12 -9.94
C GLY A 144 -3.55 0.58 -10.67
N GLN A 145 -3.50 0.43 -12.01
CA GLN A 145 -4.58 -0.24 -12.74
C GLN A 145 -4.65 -1.71 -12.32
N ILE A 146 -5.84 -2.17 -11.95
CA ILE A 146 -6.10 -3.59 -11.72
C ILE A 146 -6.48 -4.25 -13.04
N LEU A 147 -5.75 -5.30 -13.41
CA LEU A 147 -5.98 -6.14 -14.58
C LEU A 147 -6.39 -7.53 -14.13
N LYS A 148 -7.38 -8.11 -14.81
CA LYS A 148 -7.65 -9.53 -14.75
C LYS A 148 -6.61 -10.26 -15.62
N VAL A 149 -5.92 -11.24 -15.04
CA VAL A 149 -4.78 -11.97 -15.66
C VAL A 149 -5.01 -13.47 -15.75
N GLU A 150 -6.14 -13.97 -15.22
CA GLU A 150 -6.59 -15.37 -15.35
C GLU A 150 -8.13 -15.39 -15.35
N TYR A 151 -8.75 -16.39 -15.98
CA TYR A 151 -10.22 -16.52 -16.09
C TYR A 151 -10.94 -16.79 -14.77
#